data_AF-A0A0H5CKQ5-F1
#
_entry.id   AF-A0A0H5CKQ5-F1
#
_cell.length_a   1.000
_cell.length_b   1.000
_cell.length_c   1.000
_cell.angle_alpha   90.00
_cell.angle_beta   90.00
_cell.angle_gamma   90.00
#
_symmetry.space_group_name_H-M   'P 1'
#
loop_
_entity.id
_entity.type
_entity.pdbx_description
1 polymer ?
#
loop_
_entity_poly.entity_id
_entity_poly.type
_entity_poly.pdbx_seq_one_letter_code
_entity_poly.pdbx_strand_id
1 'polypeptide(L)' 'MPEGGIHAFRNDSDSPADMLILFAPGPPRERYFQELAEVAERGLSLSEEEWKDLFARHDQFMV' A
#
# COMPACT_ATOMS: atom_id res chain seq x y z
N MET A 1 8.17 11.23 -3.11
CA MET A 1 7.55 11.30 -4.45
C MET A 1 6.74 12.58 -4.53
N PRO A 2 6.71 13.29 -5.67
CA PRO A 2 5.78 14.40 -5.85
C PRO A 2 4.34 13.90 -5.71
N GLU A 3 3.45 14.77 -5.23
CA GLU A 3 2.01 14.51 -5.23
C GLU A 3 1.53 14.21 -6.66
N GLY A 4 0.67 13.20 -6.81
CA GLY A 4 0.16 12.74 -8.11
C GLY A 4 1.15 11.94 -8.97
N GLY A 5 2.41 11.78 -8.54
CA GLY A 5 3.38 10.95 -9.25
C GLY A 5 3.07 9.46 -9.08
N ILE A 6 2.76 8.76 -10.18
CA ILE A 6 2.61 7.29 -10.17
C ILE A 6 3.98 6.64 -9.96
N HIS A 7 4.06 5.70 -9.02
CA HIS A 7 5.30 5.02 -8.67
C HIS A 7 5.04 3.59 -8.21
N ALA A 8 6.05 2.72 -8.39
CA ALA A 8 6.04 1.34 -7.94
C ALA A 8 7.47 0.92 -7.57
N PHE A 9 7.57 -0.08 -6.69
CA PHE A 9 8.84 -0.68 -6.26
C PHE A 9 8.80 -2.19 -6.52
N ARG A 10 9.95 -2.77 -6.89
CA ARG A 10 10.10 -4.21 -7.10
C ARG A 10 11.44 -4.66 -6.55
N ASN A 11 11.46 -5.82 -5.89
CA ASN A 11 12.70 -6.50 -5.50
C ASN A 11 13.07 -7.50 -6.62
N ASP A 12 14.19 -7.25 -7.30
CA ASP A 12 14.72 -8.09 -8.40
C ASP A 12 15.64 -9.22 -7.93
N SER A 13 15.87 -9.34 -6.62
CA SER A 13 16.68 -10.40 -6.04
C SER A 13 15.83 -11.58 -5.55
N ASP A 14 16.46 -12.75 -5.42
CA ASP A 14 15.84 -13.94 -4.83
C ASP A 14 15.86 -13.92 -3.28
N SER A 15 16.37 -12.85 -2.67
CA SER A 15 16.46 -12.71 -1.21
C SER A 15 15.39 -11.74 -0.69
N PRO A 16 14.88 -11.93 0.54
CA PRO A 16 14.01 -10.94 1.18
C PRO A 16 14.67 -9.57 1.24
N ALA A 17 13.88 -8.52 1.07
CA ALA A 17 14.32 -7.14 1.15
C ALA A 17 13.39 -6.34 2.07
N ASP A 18 14.00 -5.44 2.84
CA ASP A 18 13.29 -4.50 3.69
C ASP A 18 13.21 -3.14 3.00
N MET A 19 12.06 -2.47 3.13
CA MET A 19 11.83 -1.14 2.55
C MET A 19 11.39 -0.17 3.66
N LEU A 20 12.04 1.00 3.70
CA LEU A 20 11.61 2.11 4.54
C LEU A 20 10.98 3.19 3.65
N ILE A 21 9.71 3.51 3.91
CA ILE A 21 9.03 4.66 3.30
C ILE A 21 8.81 5.72 4.37
N LEU A 22 9.33 6.93 4.14
CA LEU A 22 9.18 8.08 5.02
C LEU A 22 8.30 9.13 4.35
N PHE A 23 7.27 9.59 5.06
CA PHE A 23 6.41 10.70 4.63
C PHE A 23 6.69 11.93 5.48
N ALA A 24 7.15 13.02 4.86
CA ALA A 24 7.36 14.30 5.53
C ALA A 24 7.25 15.47 4.53
N PRO A 25 6.45 16.53 4.83
CA PRO A 25 5.42 16.55 5.87
C PRO A 25 4.24 15.63 5.50
N GLY A 26 3.63 14.95 6.47
CA GLY A 26 2.46 14.11 6.22
C GLY A 26 2.11 13.19 7.39
N PRO A 27 0.88 12.64 7.43
CA PRO A 27 0.47 11.68 8.45
C PRO A 27 1.18 10.33 8.27
N PRO A 28 1.26 9.52 9.35
CA PRO A 28 1.68 8.12 9.27
C PRO A 28 0.82 7.32 8.28
N ARG A 29 1.44 6.39 7.55
CA ARG A 29 0.79 5.53 6.54
C ARG A 29 0.96 4.04 6.81
N GLU A 30 1.47 3.67 7.98
CA GLU A 30 1.71 2.30 8.43
C GLU A 30 0.43 1.45 8.39
N ARG A 31 -0.72 2.07 8.70
CA ARG A 31 -2.02 1.38 8.70
C ARG A 31 -2.42 0.83 7.33
N TYR A 32 -2.03 1.50 6.24
CA TYR A 32 -2.28 0.99 4.89
C TYR A 32 -1.64 -0.39 4.70
N PHE A 33 -0.37 -0.54 5.08
CA PHE A 33 0.36 -1.79 4.96
C PHE A 33 -0.17 -2.86 5.93
N GLN A 34 -0.62 -2.47 7.12
CA GLN A 34 -1.24 -3.39 8.08
C GLN A 34 -2.55 -3.98 7.54
N GLU A 35 -3.43 -3.17 6.95
CA GLU A 35 -4.68 -3.68 6.38
C GLU A 35 -4.44 -4.58 5.16
N LEU A 36 -3.45 -4.27 4.32
CA LEU A 36 -3.04 -5.17 3.23
C LEU A 36 -2.52 -6.51 3.75
N ALA A 37 -1.70 -6.48 4.82
CA ALA A 37 -1.21 -7.69 5.47
C ALA A 37 -2.37 -8.51 6.06
N GLU A 38 -3.32 -7.88 6.73
CA GLU A 38 -4.51 -8.56 7.27
C GLU A 38 -5.33 -9.25 6.17
N VAL A 39 -5.54 -8.59 5.02
CA VAL A 39 -6.22 -9.19 3.86
C VAL A 39 -5.49 -10.43 3.38
N ALA A 40 -4.16 -10.35 3.24
CA ALA A 40 -3.33 -11.45 2.77
C ALA A 40 -3.27 -12.62 3.77
N GLU A 41 -2.99 -12.34 5.04
CA GLU A 41 -2.88 -13.33 6.11
C GLU A 41 -4.19 -14.08 6.36
N ARG A 42 -5.32 -13.39 6.23
CA ARG A 42 -6.65 -13.97 6.41
C ARG A 42 -7.22 -14.59 5.13
N GLY A 43 -6.53 -14.46 4.00
CA GLY A 43 -7.00 -14.96 2.70
C GLY A 43 -8.33 -14.35 2.26
N LEU A 44 -8.55 -13.06 2.54
CA LEU A 44 -9.79 -12.38 2.17
C LEU A 44 -9.80 -12.07 0.66
N SER A 45 -10.88 -12.43 -0.01
CA SER A 45 -11.16 -11.99 -1.37
C SER A 45 -12.06 -10.76 -1.31
N LEU A 46 -11.48 -9.58 -1.50
CA LEU A 46 -12.24 -8.33 -1.58
C LEU A 46 -12.80 -8.15 -2.99
N SER A 47 -14.03 -7.63 -3.06
CA SER A 47 -14.60 -7.09 -4.29
C SER A 47 -13.86 -5.84 -4.74
N GLU A 48 -14.08 -5.42 -5.99
CA GLU A 48 -13.48 -4.20 -6.54
C GLU A 48 -13.86 -2.95 -5.72
N GLU A 49 -15.11 -2.85 -5.26
CA GLU A 49 -15.57 -1.73 -4.45
C GLU A 49 -14.92 -1.73 -3.05
N GLU A 50 -14.75 -2.90 -2.43
CA GLU A 50 -14.02 -3.00 -1.15
C GLU A 50 -12.54 -2.64 -1.29
N TRP A 51 -11.91 -2.98 -2.42
CA TRP A 51 -10.55 -2.54 -2.73
C TRP A 51 -10.46 -1.02 -2.89
N LYS A 52 -11.40 -0.42 -3.63
CA LYS A 52 -11.46 1.04 -3.79
C LYS A 52 -11.65 1.74 -2.46
N ASP A 53 -12.55 1.24 -1.61
CA ASP A 53 -12.78 1.79 -0.27
C ASP A 53 -11.52 1.70 0.60
N LEU A 54 -10.83 0.57 0.60
CA LEU A 54 -9.57 0.41 1.34
C LEU A 54 -8.53 1.43 0.86
N PHE A 55 -8.32 1.55 -0.45
CA PHE A 55 -7.35 2.48 -1.02
C PHE A 55 -7.70 3.95 -0.77
N ALA A 56 -8.97 4.33 -0.89
CA ALA A 56 -9.44 5.70 -0.67
C ALA A 56 -9.20 6.18 0.77
N ARG A 57 -9.33 5.31 1.78
CA ARG A 57 -9.01 5.64 3.18
C ARG A 57 -7.53 5.98 3.41
N HIS A 58 -6.66 5.59 2.49
CA HIS A 58 -5.21 5.71 2.60
C HIS A 58 -4.59 6.62 1.52
N ASP A 59 -5.40 7.42 0.83
CA ASP A 59 -4.92 8.31 -0.24
C ASP A 59 -4.17 7.51 -1.33
N GLN A 60 -4.73 6.34 -1.68
CA GLN A 60 -4.30 5.46 -2.76
C GLN A 60 -5.41 5.33 -3.79
N PHE A 61 -5.04 5.18 -5.06
CA PHE A 61 -5.96 5.09 -6.18
C PHE A 61 -5.63 3.88 -7.04
N MET A 62 -6.65 3.15 -7.46
CA MET A 62 -6.51 2.08 -8.46
C MET A 62 -6.42 2.74 -9.84
N VAL A 63 -5.38 2.41 -10.61
CA VAL A 63 -5.11 2.96 -11.96
C VAL A 63 -5.10 1.84 -12.98
#